data_AF-A0A2K6W7A9-F1
#
_entry.id   AF-A0A2K6W7A9-F1
#
_cell.length_a   1.000
_cell.length_b   1.000
_cell.length_c   1.000
_cell.angle_alpha   90.00
_cell.angle_beta   90.00
_cell.angle_gamma   90.00
#
_symmetry.space_group_name_H-M   'P 1'
#
loop_
_entity.id
_entity.type
_entity.pdbx_description
1 polymer ?
#
loop_
_entity_poly.entity_id
_entity_poly.type
_entity_poly.pdbx_seq_one_letter_code
_entity_poly.pdbx_strand_id
1 'polypeptide(L)'
;MTDPTVLKDIAIKTGVVKRLVKELCYYEKEEEKLMNKLQTMQAGGDVDEHILKKQVELLQETKQMIPECARRLMNSIENLKKVIGEHEAVLQGTSECIAAAEQIKIGTEKCLKIKEGA
;
A
#
# COMPACT_ATOMS: atom_id res chain seq x y z
N MET A 1 27.70 -17.27 -10.00
CA MET A 1 27.75 -15.81 -9.78
C MET A 1 26.39 -15.26 -10.12
N THR A 2 25.74 -14.52 -9.22
CA THR A 2 24.44 -13.91 -9.48
C THR A 2 24.56 -12.80 -10.50
N ASP A 3 23.71 -12.81 -11.52
CA ASP A 3 23.74 -11.81 -12.59
C ASP A 3 23.42 -10.42 -12.00
N PRO A 4 24.32 -9.42 -12.14
CA PRO A 4 24.11 -8.09 -11.59
C PRO A 4 22.88 -7.38 -12.19
N THR A 5 22.43 -7.77 -13.38
CA THR A 5 21.21 -7.23 -13.99
C THR A 5 19.96 -7.70 -13.24
N VAL A 6 19.93 -8.98 -12.86
CA VAL A 6 18.84 -9.58 -12.08
C VAL A 6 18.75 -8.96 -10.68
N LEU A 7 19.89 -8.80 -9.99
CA LEU A 7 19.92 -8.16 -8.68
C LEU A 7 19.40 -6.72 -8.73
N LYS A 8 19.78 -5.95 -9.76
CA LYS A 8 19.28 -4.59 -9.97
C LYS A 8 17.78 -4.57 -10.22
N ASP A 9 17.26 -5.48 -11.05
CA ASP A 9 15.83 -5.56 -11.35
C ASP A 9 14.99 -5.86 -10.10
N ILE A 10 15.45 -6.81 -9.27
CA ILE A 10 14.82 -7.13 -7.98
C ILE A 10 14.86 -5.95 -7.03
N ALA A 11 15.99 -5.26 -6.92
CA ALA A 11 16.11 -4.07 -6.07
C ALA A 11 15.13 -2.96 -6.51
N ILE A 12 14.99 -2.73 -7.82
CA ILE A 12 14.04 -1.76 -8.38
C ILE A 12 12.60 -2.15 -8.04
N LYS A 13 12.20 -3.39 -8.31
CA LYS A 13 10.85 -3.90 -8.03
C LYS A 13 10.53 -3.91 -6.54
N THR A 14 11.49 -4.28 -5.69
CA THR A 14 11.38 -4.18 -4.22
C THR A 14 11.15 -2.74 -3.79
N GLY A 15 11.87 -1.78 -4.41
CA GLY A 15 11.66 -0.35 -4.19
C GLY A 15 10.27 0.13 -4.60
N VAL A 16 9.70 -0.40 -5.70
CA VAL A 16 8.32 -0.11 -6.13
C VAL A 16 7.32 -0.59 -5.07
N VAL A 17 7.43 -1.85 -4.62
CA VAL A 17 6.56 -2.42 -3.57
C VAL A 17 6.64 -1.58 -2.29
N LYS A 18 7.86 -1.24 -1.84
CA LYS A 18 8.08 -0.40 -0.65
C LYS A 18 7.42 0.98 -0.75
N ARG A 19 7.45 1.61 -1.94
CA ARG A 19 6.76 2.90 -2.17
C ARG A 19 5.24 2.75 -2.12
N LEU A 20 4.70 1.72 -2.75
CA LEU A 20 3.26 1.45 -2.76
C LEU A 20 2.73 1.11 -1.35
N VAL A 21 3.49 0.38 -0.53
CA VAL A 21 3.16 0.17 0.90
C VAL A 21 3.07 1.49 1.66
N LYS A 22 4.01 2.41 1.43
CA LYS A 22 3.99 3.74 2.07
C LYS A 22 2.82 4.60 1.59
N GLU A 23 2.54 4.59 0.29
CA GLU A 23 1.40 5.28 -0.31
C GLU A 23 0.09 4.78 0.28
N LEU A 24 -0.07 3.46 0.40
CA LEU A 24 -1.23 2.85 1.03
C LEU A 24 -1.40 3.27 2.49
N CYS A 25 -0.32 3.20 3.28
CA CYS A 25 -0.32 3.64 4.68
C CYS A 25 -0.64 5.13 4.84
N TYR A 26 -0.26 5.96 3.87
CA TYR A 26 -0.60 7.38 3.86
C TYR A 26 -2.10 7.57 3.65
N TYR A 27 -2.70 6.90 2.68
CA TYR A 27 -4.14 6.98 2.44
C TYR A 27 -4.98 6.41 3.61
N GLU A 28 -4.54 5.31 4.24
CA GLU A 28 -5.18 4.79 5.48
C GLU A 28 -5.19 5.85 6.60
N LYS A 29 -4.06 6.54 6.82
CA LYS A 29 -3.97 7.60 7.84
C LYS A 29 -4.81 8.83 7.49
N GLU A 30 -4.88 9.20 6.22
CA GLU A 30 -5.69 10.34 5.78
C GLU A 30 -7.18 10.02 5.93
N GLU A 31 -7.62 8.80 5.61
CA GLU A 31 -8.98 8.33 5.87
C GLU A 31 -9.33 8.42 7.36
N GLU A 32 -8.47 7.91 8.24
CA GLU A 32 -8.66 7.96 9.70
C GLU A 32 -8.78 9.41 10.19
N LYS A 33 -7.90 10.30 9.73
CA LYS A 33 -7.92 11.72 10.08
C LYS A 33 -9.19 12.42 9.61
N LEU A 34 -9.64 12.14 8.39
CA LEU A 34 -10.88 12.71 7.84
C LEU A 34 -12.11 12.16 8.57
N MET A 35 -12.13 10.87 8.92
CA MET A 35 -13.19 10.25 9.71
C MET A 35 -13.28 10.86 11.12
N ASN A 36 -12.15 11.00 11.82
CA ASN A 36 -12.10 11.64 13.14
C ASN A 36 -12.57 13.09 13.09
N LYS A 37 -12.18 13.82 12.04
CA LYS A 37 -12.65 15.20 11.82
C LYS A 37 -14.16 15.24 11.60
N LEU A 38 -14.70 14.34 10.78
CA LEU A 38 -16.13 14.24 10.51
C LEU A 38 -16.93 13.94 11.79
N GLN A 39 -16.47 13.00 12.61
CA GLN A 39 -17.08 12.67 13.90
C GLN A 39 -17.06 13.85 14.87
N THR A 40 -15.93 14.56 14.95
CA THR A 40 -15.80 15.76 15.80
C THR A 40 -16.79 16.85 15.35
N MET A 41 -16.96 17.04 14.04
CA MET A 41 -17.91 17.99 13.48
C MET A 41 -19.36 17.61 13.80
N GLN A 42 -19.72 16.32 13.68
CA GLN A 42 -21.05 15.84 14.03
C GLN A 42 -21.36 15.95 15.53
N ALA A 43 -20.36 15.72 16.40
CA ALA A 43 -20.52 15.84 17.84
C ALA A 43 -20.68 17.30 18.32
N GLY A 44 -20.17 18.27 17.56
CA GLY A 44 -20.23 19.70 17.90
C GLY A 44 -21.61 20.35 17.76
N GLY A 45 -22.59 19.67 17.13
CA GLY A 45 -24.00 20.08 17.11
C GLY A 45 -24.37 21.30 16.25
N ASP A 46 -23.43 22.15 15.87
CA ASP A 46 -23.66 23.39 15.09
C ASP A 46 -22.73 23.47 13.86
N VAL A 47 -22.78 22.44 13.02
CA VAL A 47 -22.00 22.40 11.78
C VAL A 47 -22.94 22.54 10.59
N ASP A 48 -22.65 23.55 9.77
CA ASP A 48 -23.32 23.81 8.51
C ASP A 48 -23.35 22.55 7.60
N GLU A 49 -24.53 22.21 7.10
CA GLU A 49 -24.79 21.01 6.31
C GLU A 49 -23.91 20.94 5.05
N HIS A 50 -23.69 22.08 4.39
CA HIS A 50 -22.84 22.15 3.20
C HIS A 50 -21.38 21.86 3.56
N ILE A 51 -20.90 22.33 4.71
CA ILE A 51 -19.56 21.99 5.21
C ILE A 51 -19.46 20.49 5.51
N LEU A 52 -20.46 19.93 6.21
CA LEU A 52 -20.48 18.51 6.55
C LEU A 52 -20.45 17.63 5.29
N LYS A 53 -21.30 17.94 4.31
CA LYS A 53 -21.36 17.25 3.02
C LYS A 53 -20.01 17.28 2.30
N LYS A 54 -19.34 18.43 2.27
CA LYS A 54 -18.00 18.56 1.67
C LYS A 54 -16.94 17.71 2.38
N GLN A 55 -17.02 17.56 3.70
CA GLN A 55 -16.10 16.65 4.42
C GLN A 55 -16.40 15.17 4.10
N VAL A 56 -17.67 14.80 3.94
CA VAL A 56 -18.06 13.45 3.52
C VAL A 56 -17.54 13.16 2.11
N GLU A 57 -17.68 14.09 1.17
CA GLU A 57 -17.15 13.96 -0.20
C GLU A 57 -15.64 13.73 -0.20
N LEU A 58 -14.88 14.55 0.55
CA LEU A 58 -13.42 14.39 0.69
C LEU A 58 -13.02 13.03 1.30
N LEU A 59 -13.77 12.56 2.31
CA LEU A 59 -13.57 11.23 2.88
C LEU A 59 -13.83 10.13 1.84
N GLN A 60 -14.88 10.26 1.02
CA GLN A 60 -15.17 9.30 -0.04
C GLN A 60 -14.07 9.27 -1.12
N GLU A 61 -13.57 10.43 -1.55
CA GLU A 61 -12.45 10.51 -2.50
C GLU A 61 -11.21 9.77 -1.97
N THR A 62 -10.88 9.99 -0.69
CA THR A 62 -9.74 9.32 -0.04
C THR A 62 -9.96 7.81 0.06
N LYS A 63 -11.17 7.37 0.43
CA LYS A 63 -11.53 5.95 0.48
C LYS A 63 -11.41 5.27 -0.88
N GLN A 64 -11.75 5.95 -1.97
CA GLN A 64 -11.64 5.39 -3.32
C GLN A 64 -10.17 5.16 -3.75
N MET A 65 -9.22 5.90 -3.18
CA MET A 65 -7.79 5.72 -3.47
C MET A 65 -7.21 4.45 -2.83
N ILE A 66 -7.74 4.00 -1.70
CA ILE A 66 -7.20 2.87 -0.93
C ILE A 66 -7.27 1.55 -1.74
N PRO A 67 -8.43 1.14 -2.31
CA PRO A 67 -8.51 -0.05 -3.16
C PRO A 67 -7.60 0.02 -4.39
N GLU A 68 -7.49 1.18 -5.02
CA GLU A 68 -6.64 1.36 -6.21
C GLU A 68 -5.16 1.22 -5.85
N CYS A 69 -4.73 1.78 -4.72
CA CYS A 69 -3.37 1.59 -4.20
C CYS A 69 -3.11 0.12 -3.85
N ALA A 70 -4.07 -0.55 -3.19
CA ALA A 70 -3.97 -1.97 -2.87
C ALA A 70 -3.85 -2.83 -4.14
N ARG A 71 -4.61 -2.53 -5.20
CA ARG A 71 -4.53 -3.21 -6.50
C ARG A 71 -3.14 -3.04 -7.14
N ARG A 72 -2.62 -1.80 -7.19
CA ARG A 72 -1.27 -1.51 -7.71
C ARG A 72 -0.19 -2.23 -6.91
N LEU A 73 -0.35 -2.30 -5.58
CA LEU A 73 0.54 -3.02 -4.68
C LEU A 73 0.52 -4.53 -4.94
N MET A 74 -0.66 -5.16 -5.04
CA MET A 74 -0.79 -6.59 -5.36
C MET A 74 -0.13 -6.94 -6.69
N ASN A 75 -0.37 -6.17 -7.75
CA ASN A 75 0.27 -6.39 -9.06
C ASN A 75 1.79 -6.30 -8.98
N SER A 76 2.32 -5.35 -8.19
CA SER A 76 3.77 -5.18 -8.01
C SER A 76 4.38 -6.32 -7.19
N ILE A 77 3.65 -6.83 -6.18
CA ILE A 77 4.03 -8.01 -5.39
C ILE A 77 4.09 -9.24 -6.28
N GLU A 78 3.08 -9.47 -7.13
CA GLU A 78 3.06 -10.61 -8.06
C GLU A 78 4.23 -10.54 -9.05
N ASN A 79 4.50 -9.37 -9.61
CA ASN A 79 5.65 -9.15 -10.49
C ASN A 79 6.98 -9.45 -9.78
N LEU A 80 7.14 -8.95 -8.55
CA LEU A 80 8.34 -9.22 -7.75
C LEU A 80 8.49 -10.71 -7.41
N LYS A 81 7.40 -11.39 -7.01
CA LYS A 81 7.38 -12.85 -6.78
C LYS A 81 7.78 -13.63 -8.03
N LYS A 82 7.29 -13.22 -9.20
CA LYS A 82 7.61 -13.86 -10.48
C LYS A 82 9.11 -13.81 -10.77
N VAL A 83 9.72 -12.62 -10.68
CA VAL A 83 11.16 -12.46 -10.93
C VAL A 83 12.02 -13.22 -9.92
N ILE A 84 11.61 -13.26 -8.65
CA ILE A 84 12.31 -14.08 -7.64
C ILE A 84 12.20 -15.57 -7.98
N GLY A 85 11.03 -16.05 -8.37
CA GLY A 85 10.80 -17.45 -8.74
C GLY A 85 11.57 -17.89 -9.98
N GLU A 86 11.72 -17.01 -10.98
CA GLU A 86 12.49 -17.26 -12.20
C GLU A 86 14.00 -17.40 -11.93
N HIS A 87 14.49 -16.84 -10.82
CA HIS A 87 15.91 -16.78 -10.48
C HIS A 87 16.25 -17.39 -9.11
N GLU A 88 15.34 -18.17 -8.52
CA GLU A 88 15.42 -18.64 -7.14
C GLU A 88 16.78 -19.31 -6.81
N ALA A 89 17.25 -20.20 -7.69
CA ALA A 89 18.52 -20.93 -7.52
C ALA A 89 19.76 -20.02 -7.40
N VAL A 90 19.68 -18.79 -7.90
CA VAL A 90 20.79 -17.83 -7.96
C VAL A 90 20.64 -16.72 -6.90
N LEU A 91 19.44 -16.59 -6.33
CA LEU A 91 19.09 -15.54 -5.37
C LEU A 91 19.08 -16.03 -3.91
N GLN A 92 19.11 -17.34 -3.68
CA GLN A 92 19.13 -17.87 -2.31
C GLN A 92 20.32 -17.30 -1.53
N GLY A 93 20.00 -16.57 -0.46
CA GLY A 93 20.98 -15.95 0.45
C GLY A 93 21.44 -14.53 0.08
N THR A 94 20.93 -13.92 -1.01
CA THR A 94 21.26 -12.53 -1.32
C THR A 94 20.45 -11.55 -0.45
N SER A 95 21.03 -10.39 -0.15
CA SER A 95 20.37 -9.36 0.66
C SER A 95 19.14 -8.78 -0.06
N GLU A 96 19.18 -8.72 -1.39
CA GLU A 96 18.07 -8.29 -2.25
C GLU A 96 16.88 -9.24 -2.15
N CYS A 97 17.12 -10.55 -2.11
CA CYS A 97 16.05 -11.54 -1.97
C CYS A 97 15.38 -11.45 -0.58
N ILE A 98 16.18 -11.28 0.48
CA ILE A 98 15.67 -11.08 1.85
C ILE A 98 14.81 -9.81 1.92
N ALA A 99 15.32 -8.69 1.39
CA ALA A 99 14.59 -7.42 1.36
C ALA A 99 13.29 -7.53 0.55
N ALA A 100 13.33 -8.23 -0.58
CA ALA A 100 12.15 -8.45 -1.41
C ALA A 100 11.10 -9.30 -0.70
N ALA A 101 11.50 -10.40 -0.06
CA ALA A 101 10.61 -11.27 0.71
C ALA A 101 9.95 -10.50 1.88
N GLU A 102 10.71 -9.66 2.58
CA GLU A 102 10.18 -8.79 3.63
C GLU A 102 9.13 -7.82 3.09
N GLN A 103 9.41 -7.12 1.98
CA GLN A 103 8.45 -6.18 1.39
C GLN A 103 7.21 -6.89 0.83
N ILE A 104 7.36 -8.10 0.27
CA ILE A 104 6.24 -8.95 -0.15
C ILE A 104 5.35 -9.28 1.03
N LYS A 105 5.93 -9.70 2.16
CA LYS A 105 5.19 -10.04 3.38
C LYS A 105 4.41 -8.82 3.90
N ILE A 106 5.10 -7.70 4.11
CA ILE A 106 4.50 -6.45 4.59
C ILE A 106 3.37 -6.00 3.65
N GLY A 107 3.62 -5.99 2.34
CA GLY A 107 2.64 -5.55 1.36
C GLY A 107 1.42 -6.48 1.27
N THR A 108 1.62 -7.79 1.38
CA THR A 108 0.52 -8.78 1.39
C THR A 108 -0.34 -8.62 2.64
N GLU A 109 0.27 -8.48 3.82
CA GLU A 109 -0.42 -8.22 5.09
C GLU A 109 -1.25 -6.94 5.03
N LYS A 110 -0.69 -5.87 4.43
CA LYS A 110 -1.41 -4.60 4.22
C LYS A 110 -2.61 -4.74 3.29
N CYS A 111 -2.46 -5.42 2.15
CA CYS A 111 -3.56 -5.68 1.24
C CYS A 111 -4.67 -6.56 1.86
N LEU A 112 -4.31 -7.53 2.71
CA LEU A 112 -5.29 -8.38 3.40
C LEU A 112 -6.15 -7.56 4.38
N LYS A 113 -5.53 -6.70 5.20
CA LYS A 113 -6.25 -5.84 6.15
C LYS A 113 -7.31 -4.95 5.48
N ILE A 114 -7.03 -4.46 4.27
CA ILE A 114 -7.99 -3.64 3.51
C ILE A 114 -9.16 -4.47 2.98
N LYS A 115 -8.92 -5.72 2.59
CA LYS A 115 -9.99 -6.63 2.15
C LYS A 115 -10.88 -7.08 3.30
N GLU A 116 -10.33 -7.20 4.51
CA GLU A 116 -11.07 -7.57 5.71
C GLU A 116 -11.81 -6.37 6.35
N GLY A 117 -11.36 -5.14 6.08
CA GLY A 117 -11.93 -3.90 6.64
C GLY A 117 -12.92 -3.17 5.72
N ALA A 118 -13.17 -3.67 4.50
CA ALA A 118 -14.17 -3.16 3.57
C ALA A 118 -15.46 -3.99 3.65
#